data_AF-A0A2S5GIF4-F1
#
_entry.id   AF-A0A2S5GIF4-F1
#
_cell.length_a   1.000
_cell.length_b   1.000
_cell.length_c   1.000
_cell.angle_alpha   90.00
_cell.angle_beta   90.00
_cell.angle_gamma   90.00
#
_symmetry.space_group_name_H-M   'P 1'
#
loop_
_entity.id
_entity.type
_entity.pdbx_description
1 polymer ?
#
loop_
_entity_poly.entity_id
_entity_poly.type
_entity_poly.pdbx_seq_one_letter_code
_entity_poly.pdbx_strand_id
1 'polypeptide(L)'
;MKPETALKLVSDYSALTRAIRDCKKELAETLGRCSGPNPPRMKSQGVNDPATNHLDGWYTPETIVDHWGEERLDYLDIGVEQFEECRHCYGAHIIIQKRKALRRRLGSVKAAMTKLGAQ
;
A
#
# COMPACT_ATOMS: atom_id res chain seq x y z
N MET A 1 -10.18 -3.74 33.77
CA MET A 1 -10.31 -2.79 32.64
C MET A 1 -11.48 -1.85 32.90
N LYS A 2 -11.33 -0.54 32.63
CA LYS A 2 -12.51 0.36 32.63
C LYS A 2 -13.31 0.12 31.34
N PRO A 3 -14.65 -0.04 31.40
CA PRO A 3 -15.48 -0.34 30.24
C PRO A 3 -15.30 0.68 29.09
N GLU A 4 -14.99 1.93 29.42
CA GLU A 4 -14.68 3.01 28.49
C GLU A 4 -13.48 2.69 27.58
N THR A 5 -12.42 2.07 28.11
CA THR A 5 -11.24 1.69 27.34
C THR A 5 -11.55 0.56 26.36
N ALA A 6 -12.40 -0.39 26.76
CA ALA A 6 -12.85 -1.49 25.91
C ALA A 6 -13.65 -0.94 24.71
N LEU A 7 -14.63 -0.08 24.99
CA LEU A 7 -15.49 0.57 24.00
C LEU A 7 -14.66 1.38 23.00
N LYS A 8 -13.65 2.12 23.48
CA LYS A 8 -12.75 2.89 22.63
C LYS A 8 -11.97 2.00 21.66
N LEU A 9 -11.38 0.90 22.15
CA LEU A 9 -10.59 -0.02 21.30
C LEU A 9 -11.45 -0.67 20.22
N VAL A 10 -12.67 -1.08 20.54
CA VAL A 10 -13.62 -1.64 19.56
C VAL A 10 -14.02 -0.58 18.53
N SER A 11 -14.30 0.65 18.98
CA SER A 11 -14.60 1.77 18.09
C SER A 11 -13.44 2.06 17.13
N ASP A 12 -12.23 2.22 17.66
CA ASP A 12 -11.00 2.47 16.90
C ASP A 12 -10.72 1.34 15.89
N TYR A 13 -10.89 0.08 16.29
CA TYR A 13 -10.78 -1.08 15.41
C TYR A 13 -11.74 -1.00 14.22
N SER A 14 -13.01 -0.68 14.49
CA SER A 14 -14.04 -0.57 13.46
C SER A 14 -13.78 0.59 12.50
N ALA A 15 -13.31 1.72 13.02
CA ALA A 15 -13.01 2.93 12.25
C ALA A 15 -11.79 2.70 11.34
N LEU A 16 -10.72 2.12 11.87
CA LEU A 16 -9.51 1.79 11.11
C LEU A 16 -9.80 0.77 10.00
N THR A 17 -10.62 -0.24 10.29
CA THR A 17 -11.01 -1.25 9.28
C THR A 17 -11.80 -0.63 8.13
N ARG A 18 -12.71 0.31 8.43
CA ARG A 18 -13.45 1.09 7.43
C ARG A 18 -12.51 1.97 6.61
N ALA A 19 -11.66 2.77 7.26
CA ALA A 19 -10.70 3.63 6.58
C ALA A 19 -9.75 2.85 5.64
N ILE A 20 -9.29 1.65 6.05
CA ILE A 20 -8.47 0.78 5.18
C ILE A 20 -9.24 0.31 3.95
N ARG A 21 -10.53 0.01 4.10
CA ARG A 21 -11.41 -0.38 2.99
C ARG A 21 -11.63 0.79 2.04
N ASP A 22 -11.81 1.99 2.57
CA ASP A 22 -12.01 3.20 1.77
C ASP A 22 -10.74 3.52 0.97
N CYS A 23 -9.55 3.41 1.57
CA CYS A 23 -8.29 3.51 0.82
C CYS A 23 -8.18 2.47 -0.32
N LYS A 24 -8.74 1.26 -0.16
CA LYS A 24 -8.75 0.26 -1.23
C LYS A 24 -9.64 0.69 -2.40
N LYS A 25 -10.79 1.32 -2.12
CA LYS A 25 -11.69 1.85 -3.16
C LYS A 25 -11.05 3.04 -3.87
N GLU A 26 -10.55 4.00 -3.09
CA GLU A 26 -9.86 5.21 -3.56
C GLU A 26 -8.67 4.84 -4.46
N LEU A 27 -7.89 3.82 -4.07
CA LEU A 27 -6.78 3.29 -4.88
C LEU A 27 -7.28 2.75 -6.23
N ALA A 28 -8.34 1.95 -6.23
CA ALA A 28 -8.89 1.38 -7.45
C ALA A 28 -9.47 2.45 -8.39
N GLU A 29 -10.15 3.45 -7.84
CA GLU A 29 -10.68 4.59 -8.60
C GLU A 29 -9.57 5.46 -9.18
N THR A 30 -8.51 5.71 -8.40
CA THR A 30 -7.35 6.50 -8.83
C THR A 30 -6.63 5.80 -9.98
N LEU A 31 -6.40 4.48 -9.86
CA LEU A 31 -5.75 3.68 -10.89
C LEU A 31 -6.62 3.47 -12.12
N GLY A 32 -7.95 3.40 -11.97
CA GLY A 32 -8.87 3.32 -13.10
C GLY A 32 -8.87 4.56 -14.01
N ARG A 33 -8.29 5.67 -13.56
CA ARG A 33 -8.09 6.90 -14.36
C ARG A 33 -6.71 6.98 -15.00
N CYS A 34 -5.81 6.05 -14.68
CA CYS A 34 -4.50 6.00 -15.29
C CYS A 34 -4.63 5.42 -16.70
N SER A 35 -4.11 6.13 -17.71
CA SER A 35 -3.97 5.65 -19.09
C SER A 35 -2.78 4.71 -19.28
N GLY A 36 -1.99 4.48 -18.23
CA GLY A 36 -0.97 3.44 -18.21
C GLY A 36 -1.57 2.02 -18.18
N PRO A 37 -0.72 1.00 -18.29
CA PRO A 37 -1.18 -0.39 -18.34
C PRO A 37 -1.95 -0.78 -17.07
N ASN A 38 -3.02 -1.56 -17.28
CA ASN A 38 -4.13 -1.78 -16.35
C ASN A 38 -3.70 -2.26 -14.94
N PRO A 39 -4.46 -1.90 -13.88
CA PRO A 39 -4.17 -2.38 -12.54
C PRO A 39 -4.25 -3.92 -12.44
N PRO A 40 -3.60 -4.53 -11.42
CA PRO A 40 -3.34 -5.99 -11.34
C PRO A 40 -4.57 -6.91 -11.37
N ARG A 41 -5.80 -6.38 -11.30
CA ARG A 41 -7.04 -7.15 -11.34
C ARG A 41 -7.40 -7.71 -12.72
N MET A 42 -6.67 -7.37 -13.78
CA MET A 42 -6.84 -7.94 -15.14
C MET A 42 -5.73 -8.94 -15.53
N LYS A 43 -4.95 -9.45 -14.58
CA LYS A 43 -3.89 -10.48 -14.83
C LYS A 43 -4.46 -11.89 -15.10
N SER A 44 -5.55 -12.03 -15.86
CA SER A 44 -6.09 -13.34 -16.27
C SER A 44 -5.59 -13.81 -17.65
N GLN A 45 -4.59 -13.16 -18.25
CA GLN A 45 -4.00 -13.61 -19.51
C GLN A 45 -2.46 -13.46 -19.52
N GLY A 46 -1.78 -14.42 -18.89
CA GLY A 46 -0.67 -15.16 -19.49
C GLY A 46 0.55 -14.46 -20.12
N VAL A 47 0.83 -13.17 -19.90
CA VAL A 47 2.05 -12.54 -20.43
C VAL A 47 2.75 -11.73 -19.34
N ASN A 48 3.98 -12.15 -19.00
CA ASN A 48 4.92 -11.35 -18.21
C ASN A 48 5.43 -10.20 -19.08
N ASP A 49 4.63 -9.15 -19.22
CA ASP A 49 5.06 -7.89 -19.83
C ASP A 49 5.62 -6.98 -18.72
N PRO A 50 6.91 -6.60 -18.71
CA PRO A 50 7.56 -5.90 -17.60
C PRO A 50 7.09 -4.46 -17.35
N ALA A 51 6.05 -3.99 -18.04
CA ALA A 51 5.44 -2.70 -17.78
C ALA A 51 3.92 -2.86 -17.56
N THR A 52 3.48 -3.61 -16.55
CA THR A 52 2.03 -3.76 -16.28
C THR A 52 1.37 -2.58 -15.54
N ASN A 53 2.14 -1.66 -14.95
CA ASN A 53 1.68 -0.36 -14.44
C ASN A 53 2.92 0.45 -13.98
N HIS A 54 2.87 1.79 -13.97
CA HIS A 54 4.02 2.60 -13.49
C HIS A 54 4.33 2.42 -12.00
N LEU A 55 3.51 1.69 -11.24
CA LEU A 55 3.76 1.41 -9.82
C LEU A 55 4.62 0.16 -9.60
N ASP A 56 4.74 -0.73 -10.58
CA ASP A 56 5.45 -2.00 -10.40
C ASP A 56 6.94 -1.72 -10.11
N GLY A 57 7.56 -0.78 -10.82
CA GLY A 57 8.94 -0.36 -10.56
C GLY A 57 9.18 0.32 -9.20
N TRP A 58 8.13 0.87 -8.58
CA TRP A 58 8.19 1.52 -7.26
C TRP A 58 8.11 0.53 -6.09
N TYR A 59 7.59 -0.67 -6.34
CA TYR A 59 7.34 -1.66 -5.30
C TYR A 59 7.94 -3.03 -5.59
N THR A 60 8.50 -3.21 -6.79
CA THR A 60 9.25 -4.38 -7.22
C THR A 60 10.67 -3.92 -7.50
N PRO A 61 11.67 -4.39 -6.74
CA PRO A 61 13.05 -4.03 -7.01
C PRO A 61 13.51 -4.68 -8.31
N GLU A 62 14.42 -4.01 -9.01
CA GLU A 62 15.20 -4.60 -10.09
C GLU A 62 16.52 -5.14 -9.54
N THR A 63 16.98 -6.25 -10.10
CA THR A 63 18.32 -6.79 -9.79
C THR A 63 19.33 -6.08 -10.69
N ILE A 64 20.26 -5.35 -10.08
CA ILE A 64 21.38 -4.70 -10.76
C ILE A 64 22.64 -5.50 -10.43
N VAL A 65 23.43 -5.84 -11.44
CA VAL A 65 24.76 -6.42 -11.27
C VAL A 65 25.77 -5.27 -11.35
N ASP A 66 26.59 -5.11 -10.32
CA ASP A 66 27.62 -4.08 -10.31
C ASP A 66 28.85 -4.46 -11.17
N HIS A 67 29.83 -3.57 -11.24
CA HIS A 67 31.06 -3.78 -12.04
C HIS A 67 32.00 -4.84 -11.44
N TRP A 68 31.70 -5.36 -10.25
CA TRP A 68 32.40 -6.47 -9.60
C TRP A 68 31.63 -7.79 -9.69
N GLY A 69 30.43 -7.78 -10.29
CA GLY A 69 29.58 -8.96 -10.43
C GLY A 69 28.66 -9.21 -9.22
N GLU A 70 28.56 -8.28 -8.27
CA GLU A 70 27.65 -8.40 -7.13
C GLU A 70 26.23 -7.98 -7.51
N GLU A 71 25.26 -8.83 -7.18
CA GLU A 71 23.83 -8.55 -7.37
C GLU A 71 23.30 -7.70 -6.21
N ARG A 72 22.69 -6.56 -6.54
CA ARG A 72 21.96 -5.70 -5.61
C ARG A 72 20.53 -5.50 -6.05
N LEU A 73 19.62 -5.39 -5.09
CA LEU A 73 18.23 -5.00 -5.33
C LEU A 73 18.14 -3.47 -5.29
N ASP A 74 17.67 -2.88 -6.37
CA ASP A 74 17.47 -1.43 -6.48
C ASP A 74 15.98 -1.11 -6.70
N TYR A 75 15.49 -0.10 -6.01
CA TYR A 75 14.11 0.38 -6.15
C TYR A 75 14.15 1.72 -6.86
N LEU A 76 13.19 1.95 -7.76
CA LEU A 76 13.01 3.30 -8.30
C LEU A 76 12.65 4.26 -7.18
N ASP A 77 13.39 5.37 -7.10
CA ASP A 77 13.10 6.45 -6.17
C ASP A 77 11.73 7.08 -6.48
N ILE A 78 11.02 7.45 -5.42
CA ILE A 78 9.67 8.02 -5.51
C ILE A 78 9.65 9.37 -4.80
N GLY A 79 9.76 10.43 -5.59
CA GLY A 79 9.72 11.83 -5.21
C GLY A 79 8.58 12.60 -5.88
N VAL A 80 8.65 13.93 -5.82
CA VAL A 80 7.62 14.81 -6.40
C VAL A 80 7.67 14.81 -7.92
N GLU A 81 8.84 14.53 -8.51
CA GLU A 81 9.05 14.47 -9.97
C GLU A 81 8.18 13.39 -10.64
N GLN A 82 7.94 12.28 -9.95
CA GLN A 82 7.06 11.20 -10.41
C GLN A 82 5.58 11.59 -10.48
N PHE A 83 5.17 12.70 -9.86
CA PHE A 83 3.85 13.29 -10.08
C PHE A 83 3.70 13.81 -11.52
N GLU A 84 4.78 14.35 -12.10
CA GLU A 84 4.80 14.88 -13.46
C GLU A 84 4.72 13.75 -14.50
N GLU A 85 5.35 12.61 -14.21
CA GLU A 85 5.26 11.40 -15.04
C GLU A 85 3.83 10.82 -15.05
N CYS A 86 3.22 10.65 -13.88
CA CYS A 86 1.86 10.18 -13.78
C CYS A 86 1.18 10.55 -12.45
N ARG A 87 0.36 11.60 -12.48
CA ARG A 87 -0.46 12.05 -11.33
C ARG A 87 -1.31 10.95 -10.70
N HIS A 88 -1.75 9.97 -11.50
CA HIS A 88 -2.61 8.86 -11.04
C HIS A 88 -1.82 7.81 -10.27
N CYS A 89 -0.64 7.41 -10.78
CA CYS A 89 0.25 6.51 -10.07
C CYS A 89 0.83 7.16 -8.82
N TYR A 90 1.21 8.44 -8.88
CA TYR A 90 1.63 9.17 -7.70
C TYR A 90 0.52 9.27 -6.65
N GLY A 91 -0.71 9.63 -7.05
CA GLY A 91 -1.87 9.63 -6.14
C GLY A 91 -2.11 8.25 -5.51
N ALA A 92 -1.99 7.18 -6.30
CA ALA A 92 -2.08 5.81 -5.82
C ALA A 92 -0.97 5.48 -4.78
N HIS A 93 0.26 5.93 -4.99
CA HIS A 93 1.34 5.79 -3.99
C HIS A 93 0.99 6.47 -2.67
N ILE A 94 0.49 7.71 -2.70
CA ILE A 94 0.08 8.43 -1.48
C ILE A 94 -1.01 7.63 -0.73
N ILE A 95 -1.99 7.10 -1.44
CA ILE A 95 -3.05 6.25 -0.87
C ILE A 95 -2.47 4.96 -0.28
N ILE A 96 -1.49 4.34 -0.94
CA ILE A 96 -0.78 3.15 -0.42
C ILE A 96 -0.04 3.49 0.89
N GLN A 97 0.66 4.63 0.97
CA GLN A 97 1.34 5.06 2.19
C GLN A 97 0.35 5.31 3.33
N LYS A 98 -0.76 6.01 3.05
CA LYS A 98 -1.86 6.20 4.01
C LYS A 98 -2.40 4.86 4.51
N ARG A 99 -2.64 3.90 3.60
CA ARG A 99 -3.09 2.54 3.95
C ARG A 99 -2.06 1.79 4.80
N LYS A 100 -0.76 1.88 4.51
CA LYS A 100 0.31 1.29 5.34
C LYS A 100 0.29 1.86 6.76
N ALA A 101 0.16 3.18 6.90
CA ALA A 101 0.07 3.84 8.21
C ALA A 101 -1.18 3.38 9.00
N LEU A 102 -2.35 3.30 8.36
CA LEU A 102 -3.57 2.79 8.98
C LEU A 102 -3.44 1.33 9.43
N ARG A 103 -2.79 0.46 8.63
CA ARG A 103 -2.52 -0.94 9.02
C ARG A 103 -1.59 -1.05 10.22
N ARG A 104 -0.57 -0.21 10.33
CA ARG A 104 0.30 -0.14 11.52
C ARG A 104 -0.51 0.23 12.77
N ARG A 105 -1.34 1.27 12.68
CA ARG A 105 -2.27 1.67 13.78
C ARG A 105 -3.21 0.54 14.17
N LEU A 106 -3.79 -0.16 13.19
CA LEU A 106 -4.67 -1.31 13.45
C LEU A 106 -3.93 -2.44 14.16
N GLY A 107 -2.67 -2.70 13.80
CA GLY A 107 -1.81 -3.64 14.50
C GLY A 107 -1.62 -3.28 15.97
N SER A 108 -1.36 -2.00 16.26
CA SER A 108 -1.26 -1.51 17.65
C SER A 108 -2.56 -1.69 18.44
N VAL A 109 -3.71 -1.39 17.83
CA VAL A 109 -5.04 -1.60 18.46
C VAL A 109 -5.28 -3.08 18.75
N LYS A 110 -5.01 -3.97 17.79
CA LYS A 110 -5.12 -5.43 17.99
C LYS A 110 -4.22 -5.92 19.13
N ALA A 111 -2.97 -5.48 19.16
CA ALA A 111 -2.04 -5.85 20.22
C ALA A 111 -2.53 -5.39 21.60
N ALA A 112 -3.09 -4.18 21.69
CA ALA A 112 -3.70 -3.68 22.92
C ALA A 112 -4.91 -4.53 23.34
N MET A 113 -5.79 -4.88 22.41
CA MET A 113 -6.94 -5.77 22.68
C MET A 113 -6.49 -7.16 23.18
N THR A 114 -5.48 -7.77 22.56
CA THR A 114 -4.94 -9.07 22.99
C THR A 114 -4.33 -9.01 24.38
N LYS A 115 -3.51 -8.00 24.68
CA LYS A 115 -2.91 -7.83 26.03
C LYS A 115 -3.97 -7.70 27.12
N LEU A 116 -5.12 -7.12 26.79
CA LEU A 116 -6.21 -6.92 27.75
C LEU A 116 -7.11 -8.14 27.91
N GLY A 117 -7.20 -9.01 26.91
CA GLY A 117 -7.95 -10.28 27.00
C GLY A 117 -7.16 -11.44 27.60
N ALA A 118 -5.85 -11.29 27.79
CA ALA A 118 -4.97 -12.26 28.43
C ALA A 118 -4.78 -12.02 29.95
N GLN A 119 -5.48 -11.02 30.51
CA GLN A 119 -5.59 -10.74 31.95
C GLN A 119 -6.93 -11.23 32.47
#